data_AF-A0A967MEY3-F1
#
_entry.id   AF-A0A967MEY3-F1
#
_cell.length_a   1.000
_cell.length_b   1.000
_cell.length_c   1.000
_cell.angle_alpha   90.00
_cell.angle_beta   90.00
_cell.angle_gamma   90.00
#
_symmetry.space_group_name_H-M   'P 1'
#
loop_
_entity.id
_entity.type
_entity.pdbx_description
1 polymer ?
#
loop_
_entity_poly.entity_id
_entity_poly.type
_entity_poly.pdbx_seq_one_letter_code
_entity_poly.pdbx_strand_id
1 'polypeptide(L)' 'MSFVHRPIVMGRRGMVVAGHHAAAEAGARVLREGGNAMDAAVTAAATLAVAIPFMNGVGGDAFALG' A
#
# COMPACT_ATOMS: atom_id res chain seq x y z
N MET A 1 -13.82 20.06 18.34
CA MET A 1 -12.82 20.06 17.26
C MET A 1 -12.15 18.69 17.24
N SER A 2 -12.26 17.91 16.16
CA SER A 2 -11.55 16.64 16.07
C SER A 2 -10.10 16.89 15.61
N PHE A 3 -9.13 16.47 16.40
CA PHE A 3 -7.71 16.51 16.05
C PHE A 3 -7.39 15.29 15.17
N VAL A 4 -7.62 15.42 13.87
CA VAL A 4 -7.31 14.36 12.89
C VAL A 4 -6.43 14.93 11.78
N HIS A 5 -5.24 14.36 11.60
CA HIS A 5 -4.27 14.81 10.58
C HIS A 5 -4.70 14.48 9.14
N ARG A 6 -5.52 13.44 8.93
CA ARG A 6 -6.01 13.00 7.60
C ARG A 6 -7.47 12.56 7.68
N PRO A 7 -8.35 12.99 6.76
CA PRO A 7 -9.76 12.62 6.81
C PRO A 7 -9.94 11.11 6.66
N ILE A 8 -11.08 10.60 7.16
CA ILE A 8 -11.49 9.23 6.89
C ILE A 8 -11.83 9.12 5.40
N VAL A 9 -11.22 8.14 4.72
CA VAL A 9 -11.47 7.83 3.31
C VAL A 9 -12.36 6.59 3.23
N MET A 10 -13.37 6.63 2.36
CA MET A 10 -14.32 5.52 2.17
C MET A 10 -14.40 5.15 0.69
N GLY A 11 -14.63 3.87 0.40
CA GLY A 11 -14.76 3.36 -0.97
C GLY A 11 -15.40 1.97 -1.01
N ARG A 12 -15.99 1.61 -2.16
CA ARG A 12 -16.71 0.32 -2.35
C ARG A 12 -15.89 -0.75 -3.08
N ARG A 13 -14.74 -0.39 -3.65
CA ARG A 13 -13.95 -1.23 -4.59
C ARG A 13 -12.60 -1.68 -4.05
N GLY A 14 -12.22 -1.22 -2.85
CA GLY A 14 -10.92 -1.50 -2.24
C GLY A 14 -10.20 -0.25 -1.76
N MET A 15 -9.17 -0.45 -0.94
CA MET A 15 -8.31 0.58 -0.38
C MET A 15 -6.89 0.03 -0.26
N VAL A 16 -5.89 0.86 -0.54
CA VAL A 16 -4.48 0.55 -0.27
C VAL A 16 -3.93 1.63 0.67
N VAL A 17 -3.27 1.19 1.73
CA VAL A 17 -2.59 2.07 2.69
C VAL A 17 -1.14 1.58 2.81
N ALA A 18 -0.19 2.50 2.77
CA ALA A 18 1.22 2.18 2.86
C ALA A 18 1.98 3.28 3.61
N GLY A 19 3.18 2.95 4.10
CA GLY A 19 4.09 3.89 4.78
C GLY A 19 4.68 4.97 3.85
N HIS A 20 4.47 4.86 2.54
CA HIS A 20 4.90 5.84 1.55
C HIS A 20 3.80 6.05 0.49
N HIS A 21 3.53 7.30 0.11
CA HIS A 21 2.44 7.66 -0.81
C HIS A 21 2.56 6.95 -2.17
N ALA A 22 3.76 6.91 -2.76
CA ALA A 22 3.99 6.24 -4.04
C ALA A 22 3.62 4.74 -4.01
N ALA A 23 3.85 4.05 -2.88
CA ALA A 23 3.47 2.64 -2.74
C ALA A 23 1.95 2.46 -2.64
N ALA A 24 1.26 3.36 -1.92
CA ALA A 24 -0.19 3.35 -1.86
C ALA A 24 -0.82 3.61 -3.23
N GLU A 25 -0.27 4.56 -4.00
CA GLU A 25 -0.72 4.88 -5.36
C GLU A 25 -0.48 3.74 -6.34
N ALA A 26 0.69 3.08 -6.28
CA ALA A 26 1.02 1.94 -7.13
C ALA A 26 0.10 0.74 -6.88
N GLY A 27 -0.12 0.37 -5.61
CA GLY A 27 -1.07 -0.69 -5.27
C GLY A 27 -2.51 -0.33 -5.66
N ALA A 28 -2.93 0.92 -5.43
CA ALA A 28 -4.25 1.39 -5.84
C ALA A 28 -4.43 1.39 -7.37
N ARG A 29 -3.36 1.61 -8.13
CA ARG A 29 -3.37 1.49 -9.60
C ARG A 29 -3.66 0.05 -10.03
N VAL A 30 -3.02 -0.94 -9.42
CA VAL A 30 -3.26 -2.35 -9.71
C VAL A 30 -4.70 -2.76 -9.41
N LEU A 31 -5.28 -2.30 -8.28
CA LEU A 31 -6.72 -2.51 -8.03
C LEU A 31 -7.61 -1.87 -9.09
N ARG A 32 -7.28 -0.66 -9.56
CA ARG A 32 -8.03 0.01 -10.65
C ARG A 32 -7.92 -0.73 -11.98
N GLU A 33 -6.80 -1.40 -12.22
CA GLU A 33 -6.54 -2.21 -13.42
C GLU A 33 -7.16 -3.62 -13.33
N GLY A 34 -7.88 -3.92 -12.25
CA GLY A 34 -8.60 -5.18 -12.07
C GLY A 34 -7.85 -6.26 -11.30
N GLY A 35 -6.68 -5.94 -10.74
CA GLY A 35 -5.95 -6.81 -9.83
C GLY A 35 -6.68 -7.00 -8.50
N ASN A 36 -6.36 -8.10 -7.81
CA ASN A 36 -6.93 -8.41 -6.50
C ASN A 36 -6.13 -7.75 -5.34
N ALA A 37 -6.55 -7.99 -4.10
CA ALA A 37 -5.89 -7.43 -2.91
C ALA A 37 -4.43 -7.90 -2.74
N MET A 38 -4.11 -9.14 -3.12
CA MET A 38 -2.75 -9.69 -3.06
C MET A 38 -1.86 -9.06 -4.13
N ASP A 39 -2.35 -8.88 -5.36
CA ASP A 39 -1.60 -8.20 -6.43
C ASP A 39 -1.24 -6.77 -6.00
N ALA A 40 -2.20 -6.07 -5.41
CA ALA A 40 -2.01 -4.73 -4.89
C ALA A 40 -1.01 -4.70 -3.70
N ALA A 41 -1.09 -5.67 -2.79
CA ALA A 41 -0.19 -5.78 -1.65
C ALA A 41 1.27 -6.05 -2.08
N VAL A 42 1.50 -6.99 -2.99
CA VAL A 42 2.83 -7.29 -3.53
C VAL A 42 3.41 -6.07 -4.27
N THR A 43 2.59 -5.39 -5.06
CA THR A 43 3.00 -4.16 -5.76
C THR A 43 3.40 -3.05 -4.78
N ALA A 44 2.62 -2.84 -3.72
CA ALA A 44 2.94 -1.87 -2.69
C ALA A 44 4.24 -2.25 -1.94
N ALA A 45 4.41 -3.52 -1.56
CA ALA A 45 5.63 -4.01 -0.89
C ALA A 45 6.89 -3.82 -1.73
N ALA A 46 6.84 -4.17 -3.02
CA ALA A 46 7.93 -3.95 -3.96
C ALA A 46 8.25 -2.46 -4.14
N THR A 47 7.22 -1.61 -4.19
CA THR A 47 7.40 -0.15 -4.28
C THR A 47 8.04 0.42 -3.01
N LEU A 48 7.66 -0.07 -1.83
CA LEU A 48 8.26 0.35 -0.57
C LEU A 48 9.75 0.02 -0.51
N ALA A 49 10.17 -1.16 -1.00
CA ALA A 49 11.58 -1.55 -1.02
C ALA A 49 12.48 -0.55 -1.76
N VAL A 50 11.92 0.24 -2.67
CA VAL A 50 12.62 1.31 -3.39
C VAL A 50 12.36 2.69 -2.76
N ALA A 51 11.14 2.96 -2.30
CA ALA A 51 10.76 4.27 -1.79
C ALA A 51 11.24 4.54 -0.35
N ILE A 52 11.38 3.50 0.47
CA ILE A 52 11.86 3.57 1.86
C ILE A 52 12.91 2.46 2.13
N PRO A 53 14.02 2.40 1.37
CA PRO A 53 14.95 1.27 1.35
C PRO A 53 15.71 1.04 2.66
N PHE A 54 15.72 2.05 3.54
CA PHE A 54 16.33 1.95 4.88
C PHE A 54 15.37 1.32 5.91
N MET A 55 14.11 1.07 5.56
CA MET A 55 13.11 0.44 6.44
C MET A 55 12.72 -0.97 5.98
N ASN A 56 12.73 -1.24 4.67
CA ASN A 56 12.41 -2.55 4.11
C ASN A 56 13.19 -2.82 2.81
N GLY A 57 13.16 -4.06 2.33
CA GLY A 57 13.88 -4.44 1.12
C GLY A 57 13.56 -5.85 0.62
N VAL A 58 13.99 -6.16 -0.62
CA VAL A 58 13.72 -7.45 -1.29
C VAL A 58 14.38 -8.64 -0.60
N GLY A 59 15.51 -8.43 0.08
CA GLY A 59 16.21 -9.47 0.86
C GLY A 59 15.77 -9.58 2.32
N GLY A 60 14.69 -8.88 2.71
CA GLY A 60 14.14 -8.94 4.07
C GLY A 60 13.05 -10.00 4.21
N ASP A 61 12.24 -9.84 5.26
CA ASP A 61 11.13 -10.73 5.58
C ASP A 61 9.78 -10.02 5.51
N ALA A 62 8.70 -10.80 5.44
CA ALA A 62 7.34 -10.29 5.51
C ALA A 62 6.43 -11.26 6.27
N PHE A 63 5.50 -10.69 7.05
CA PHE A 63 4.35 -11.39 7.60
C PHE A 63 3.10 -10.92 6.87
N ALA A 64 2.25 -11.85 6.43
CA ALA A 64 1.00 -11.56 5.74
C ALA A 64 -0.14 -12.38 6.33
N LEU A 65 -1.33 -11.76 6.37
CA LEU A 65 -2.58 -12.38 6.76
C LEU A 65 -3.59 -12.18 5.63
N GLY A 66 -4.40 -13.22 5.36
CA GLY A 66 -5.42 -13.23 4.32
C GLY A 66 -6.83 -13.12 4.89
#